data_AF-A0A317QK87-F1
#
_entry.id   AF-A0A317QK87-F1
#
_cell.length_a   1.000
_cell.length_b   1.000
_cell.length_c   1.000
_cell.angle_alpha   90.00
_cell.angle_beta   90.00
_cell.angle_gamma   90.00
#
_symmetry.space_group_name_H-M   'P 1'
#
loop_
_entity.id
_entity.type
_entity.pdbx_description
1 polymer ?
#
loop_
_entity_poly.entity_id
_entity_poly.type
_entity_poly.pdbx_seq_one_letter_code
_entity_poly.pdbx_strand_id
1 'polypeptide(L)'
;MVALTLLLAACGEDGYEPAGPFRPLPEGPPPEVGPPTESSPAPSPGDPADPGAGTAGGDPNVVATGLTVPTGLVVLPDGTAVVGERETGRLLQVFPDRSPAQELMVLPGIDTAGDGGLLGLALSPTFDEDGLFYAYVSTATDNRVVRFPIGGTPNPVLTGLPRGEVHNGGGLSFAPDGTLFVGTGDSGDPALAQDPASLGGKVLHVDVFGQPVSGAGPVYSSGFSDVTALCPSGDEAGTVYAVDESSAGPDELDELVQGSDHGWPAAGAGTITPVLEIDNAEGGLGGCAAAGTTVFLGAMDGQRVTVVQVDGNGGVAEDPTELLAGRYGRLRTVVLDSEGGLWITTSNKDGIGTPAEDDDKVLRILPPSSTGSSPL
;
A
#
# COMPACT_ATOMS: atom_id res chain seq x y z
N MET A 1 -12.45 70.02 -21.67
CA MET A 1 -11.41 70.00 -20.62
C MET A 1 -11.10 68.54 -20.35
N VAL A 2 -9.81 68.21 -20.39
CA VAL A 2 -9.16 66.90 -20.47
C VAL A 2 -9.50 65.96 -19.31
N ALA A 3 -9.70 64.66 -19.59
CA ALA A 3 -8.92 63.55 -19.00
C ALA A 3 -9.53 62.19 -19.38
N LEU A 4 -8.81 61.48 -20.24
CA LEU A 4 -8.98 60.09 -20.64
C LEU A 4 -8.02 59.27 -19.77
N THR A 5 -8.52 58.32 -18.99
CA THR A 5 -7.68 57.41 -18.19
C THR A 5 -7.74 56.01 -18.79
N LEU A 6 -6.67 55.62 -19.47
CA LEU A 6 -6.36 54.24 -19.85
C LEU A 6 -5.86 53.48 -18.62
N LEU A 7 -6.34 52.25 -18.43
CA LEU A 7 -5.71 51.25 -17.56
C LEU A 7 -4.97 50.25 -18.45
N LEU A 8 -3.64 50.23 -18.31
CA LEU A 8 -2.71 49.36 -19.00
C LEU A 8 -2.67 47.97 -18.33
N ALA A 9 -2.68 46.93 -19.17
CA ALA A 9 -2.32 45.58 -18.79
C ALA A 9 -0.81 45.51 -18.52
N ALA A 10 -0.42 44.92 -17.38
CA ALA A 10 0.97 44.60 -17.07
C ALA A 10 1.25 43.15 -17.44
N CYS A 11 2.06 42.93 -18.47
CA CYS A 11 2.76 41.67 -18.71
C CYS A 11 4.09 41.77 -17.95
N GLY A 12 4.31 40.90 -16.96
CA GLY A 12 5.60 40.74 -16.31
C GLY A 12 6.51 39.88 -17.17
N GLU A 13 7.54 40.49 -17.75
CA GLU A 13 8.71 39.81 -18.30
C GLU A 13 9.71 39.57 -17.16
N ASP A 14 9.63 38.41 -16.50
CA ASP A 14 10.70 37.96 -15.62
C ASP A 14 11.81 37.33 -16.47
N GLY A 15 12.70 38.20 -16.94
CA GLY A 15 13.89 37.86 -17.69
C GLY A 15 14.86 37.02 -16.86
N TYR A 16 15.02 35.77 -17.25
CA TYR A 16 16.14 34.94 -16.84
C TYR A 16 17.42 35.45 -17.51
N GLU A 17 18.31 36.11 -16.76
CA GLU A 17 19.69 36.36 -17.17
C GLU A 17 20.59 35.21 -16.66
N PRO A 18 21.12 34.35 -17.54
CA PRO A 18 22.08 33.32 -17.13
C PRO A 18 23.40 33.96 -16.68
N ALA A 19 23.74 33.81 -15.40
CA ALA A 19 25.04 34.17 -14.86
C ALA A 19 25.98 32.95 -14.84
N GLY A 20 27.01 33.00 -15.68
CA GLY A 20 28.11 32.03 -15.71
C GLY A 20 29.10 32.36 -16.85
N PRO A 21 30.38 31.97 -16.75
CA PRO A 21 31.32 32.22 -17.84
C PRO A 21 30.92 31.41 -19.08
N PHE A 22 30.41 32.09 -20.10
CA PHE A 22 30.17 31.48 -21.41
C PHE A 22 31.47 30.89 -21.94
N ARG A 23 31.53 29.57 -22.07
CA ARG A 23 32.58 28.89 -22.82
C ARG A 23 32.17 28.93 -24.29
N PRO A 24 33.00 29.50 -25.19
CA PRO A 24 32.71 29.44 -26.62
C PRO A 24 32.66 27.98 -27.07
N LEU A 25 31.68 27.66 -27.90
CA LEU A 25 31.62 26.38 -28.60
C LEU A 25 32.86 26.24 -29.48
N PRO A 26 33.57 25.10 -29.47
CA PRO A 26 34.72 24.91 -30.33
C PRO A 26 34.27 24.91 -31.79
N GLU A 27 34.65 25.94 -32.55
CA GLU A 27 34.53 25.90 -34.01
C GLU A 27 35.75 25.17 -34.58
N GLY A 28 35.53 23.93 -34.99
CA GLY A 28 36.48 23.09 -35.69
C GLY A 28 35.76 21.87 -36.29
N PRO A 29 36.32 21.24 -37.34
CA PRO A 29 35.74 20.01 -37.87
C PRO A 29 35.66 18.94 -36.77
N PRO A 30 34.63 18.08 -36.78
CA PRO A 30 34.48 17.04 -35.78
C PRO A 30 35.72 16.13 -35.76
N PRO A 31 36.10 15.56 -34.60
CA PRO A 31 37.27 14.70 -34.51
C PRO A 31 37.12 13.51 -35.46
N GLU A 32 38.08 13.33 -36.37
CA GLU A 32 38.19 12.11 -37.17
C GLU A 32 38.54 10.94 -36.25
N VAL A 33 37.64 9.97 -36.17
CA VAL A 33 37.89 8.69 -35.49
C VAL A 33 38.88 7.87 -36.33
N GLY A 34 40.04 7.58 -35.74
CA GLY A 34 40.99 6.64 -36.32
C GLY A 34 40.40 5.22 -36.42
N PRO A 35 40.95 4.37 -37.31
CA PRO A 35 40.51 2.98 -37.40
C PRO A 35 40.73 2.24 -36.06
N PRO A 36 39.95 1.18 -35.78
CA PRO A 36 39.97 0.52 -34.47
C PRO A 36 41.37 -0.01 -34.19
N THR A 37 41.97 0.43 -33.08
CA THR A 37 43.17 -0.21 -32.54
C THR A 37 42.72 -1.46 -31.81
N GLU A 38 43.41 -2.58 -32.05
CA GLU A 38 43.10 -3.91 -31.52
C GLU A 38 42.82 -3.87 -30.00
N SER A 39 41.63 -4.33 -29.65
CA SER A 39 41.11 -4.37 -28.29
C SER A 39 42.03 -5.18 -27.37
N SER A 40 42.40 -4.61 -26.23
CA SER A 40 42.76 -5.42 -25.07
C SER A 40 41.57 -6.33 -24.72
N PRO A 41 41.80 -7.61 -24.36
CA PRO A 41 40.71 -8.52 -24.07
C PRO A 41 39.92 -8.00 -22.87
N ALA A 42 38.61 -7.87 -23.07
CA ALA A 42 37.67 -7.70 -21.97
C ALA A 42 37.90 -8.82 -20.94
N PRO A 43 37.72 -8.57 -19.63
CA PRO A 43 37.71 -9.65 -18.66
C PRO A 43 36.70 -10.68 -19.13
N SER A 44 37.15 -11.92 -19.32
CA SER A 44 36.26 -13.02 -19.67
C SER A 44 35.16 -13.06 -18.62
N PRO A 45 33.88 -13.22 -19.00
CA PRO A 45 32.85 -13.58 -18.04
C PRO A 45 33.39 -14.74 -17.20
N GLY A 46 33.30 -14.60 -15.88
CA GLY A 46 33.55 -15.73 -14.99
C GLY A 46 32.67 -16.91 -15.42
N ASP A 47 33.10 -18.13 -15.09
CA ASP A 47 32.32 -19.33 -15.38
C ASP A 47 30.84 -19.09 -15.00
N PRO A 48 29.87 -19.51 -15.84
CA PRO A 48 28.47 -19.45 -15.48
C PRO A 48 28.29 -20.04 -14.09
N ALA A 49 27.53 -19.36 -13.23
CA ALA A 49 27.17 -19.93 -11.93
C ALA A 49 26.60 -21.33 -12.18
N ASP A 50 27.25 -22.33 -11.60
CA ASP A 50 26.81 -23.72 -11.64
C ASP A 50 25.36 -23.75 -11.12
N PRO A 51 24.37 -24.25 -11.89
CA PRO A 51 22.99 -24.35 -11.44
C PRO A 51 22.91 -25.42 -10.34
N GLY A 52 23.31 -25.04 -9.13
CA GLY A 52 23.51 -25.97 -8.01
C GLY A 52 24.27 -25.40 -6.81
N ALA A 53 24.69 -24.13 -6.82
CA ALA A 53 25.35 -23.53 -5.67
C ALA A 53 24.35 -23.08 -4.58
N GLY A 54 23.97 -24.03 -3.70
CA GLY A 54 23.55 -23.73 -2.33
C GLY A 54 22.11 -24.11 -1.95
N THR A 55 21.95 -25.34 -1.45
CA THR A 55 20.81 -25.91 -0.69
C THR A 55 19.46 -26.17 -1.40
N ALA A 56 19.11 -27.45 -1.39
CA ALA A 56 17.80 -28.03 -1.65
C ALA A 56 16.70 -27.57 -0.66
N GLY A 57 15.45 -27.49 -1.13
CA GLY A 57 14.26 -27.79 -0.31
C GLY A 57 13.57 -26.65 0.45
N GLY A 58 13.57 -25.41 -0.05
CA GLY A 58 12.72 -24.34 0.46
C GLY A 58 11.29 -24.42 -0.07
N ASP A 59 10.33 -23.84 0.65
CA ASP A 59 8.96 -23.67 0.14
C ASP A 59 8.99 -22.70 -1.07
N PRO A 60 8.56 -23.11 -2.27
CA PRO A 60 8.65 -22.31 -3.49
C PRO A 60 7.82 -21.03 -3.44
N ASN A 61 6.86 -20.93 -2.52
CA ASN A 61 6.03 -19.74 -2.36
C ASN A 61 6.72 -18.66 -1.53
N VAL A 62 7.79 -18.98 -0.79
CA VAL A 62 8.46 -18.04 0.12
C VAL A 62 9.56 -17.29 -0.62
N VAL A 63 9.38 -15.97 -0.79
CA VAL A 63 10.31 -15.09 -1.54
C VAL A 63 11.16 -14.20 -0.62
N ALA A 64 10.75 -14.01 0.63
CA ALA A 64 11.61 -13.44 1.68
C ALA A 64 11.29 -14.04 3.06
N THR A 65 12.27 -14.04 3.94
CA THR A 65 12.20 -14.53 5.33
C THR A 65 12.95 -13.60 6.27
N GLY A 66 12.77 -13.78 7.58
CA GLY A 66 13.51 -13.03 8.60
C GLY A 66 13.09 -11.56 8.73
N LEU A 67 11.87 -11.23 8.31
CA LEU A 67 11.30 -9.89 8.42
C LEU A 67 10.76 -9.63 9.83
N THR A 68 10.55 -8.35 10.14
CA THR A 68 10.00 -7.88 11.42
C THR A 68 8.64 -7.24 11.21
N VAL A 69 7.56 -8.03 11.37
CA VAL A 69 6.16 -7.57 11.25
C VAL A 69 5.94 -6.76 9.95
N PRO A 70 6.12 -7.38 8.77
CA PRO A 70 5.91 -6.71 7.48
C PRO A 70 4.43 -6.39 7.25
N THR A 71 4.12 -5.10 7.17
CA THR A 71 2.75 -4.54 7.04
C THR A 71 2.58 -3.83 5.70
N GLY A 72 3.51 -2.94 5.33
CA GLY A 72 3.49 -2.30 4.03
C GLY A 72 3.95 -3.27 2.94
N LEU A 73 3.23 -3.35 1.83
CA LEU A 73 3.64 -4.16 0.67
C LEU A 73 3.14 -3.48 -0.61
N VAL A 74 4.04 -3.32 -1.58
CA VAL A 74 3.70 -2.88 -2.95
C VAL A 74 4.50 -3.69 -3.96
N VAL A 75 3.91 -3.98 -5.11
CA VAL A 75 4.61 -4.60 -6.24
C VAL A 75 5.04 -3.50 -7.20
N LEU A 76 6.32 -3.49 -7.56
CA LEU A 76 6.92 -2.54 -8.50
C LEU A 76 6.63 -2.97 -9.95
N PRO A 77 6.68 -2.03 -10.92
CA PRO A 77 6.49 -2.33 -12.34
C PRO A 77 7.48 -3.34 -12.93
N ASP A 78 8.64 -3.54 -12.29
CA ASP A 78 9.64 -4.53 -12.69
C ASP A 78 9.37 -5.96 -12.16
N GLY A 79 8.27 -6.16 -11.42
CA GLY A 79 7.86 -7.44 -10.83
C GLY A 79 8.52 -7.76 -9.49
N THR A 80 9.37 -6.88 -8.97
CA THR A 80 9.86 -6.97 -7.58
C THR A 80 8.86 -6.33 -6.62
N ALA A 81 9.03 -6.50 -5.31
CA ALA A 81 8.18 -5.85 -4.32
C ALA A 81 8.99 -4.99 -3.35
N VAL A 82 8.35 -3.99 -2.75
CA VAL A 82 8.89 -3.27 -1.59
C VAL A 82 8.01 -3.56 -0.39
N VAL A 83 8.65 -3.92 0.72
CA VAL A 83 8.01 -4.29 1.98
C VAL A 83 8.43 -3.31 3.06
N GLY A 84 7.46 -2.82 3.82
CA GLY A 84 7.65 -1.98 4.99
C GLY A 84 7.49 -2.78 6.28
N GLU A 85 8.49 -2.74 7.15
CA GLU A 85 8.45 -3.33 8.48
C GLU A 85 7.84 -2.36 9.50
N ARG A 86 6.79 -2.79 10.19
CA ARG A 86 6.05 -1.97 11.18
C ARG A 86 6.93 -1.42 12.28
N GLU A 87 7.73 -2.31 12.87
CA GLU A 87 8.50 -2.05 14.10
C GLU A 87 9.81 -1.30 13.86
N THR A 88 10.41 -1.47 12.68
CA THR A 88 11.75 -0.93 12.39
C THR A 88 11.69 0.28 11.47
N GLY A 89 10.60 0.47 10.74
CA GLY A 89 10.48 1.47 9.68
C GLY A 89 11.32 1.16 8.44
N ARG A 90 11.91 -0.03 8.35
CA ARG A 90 12.73 -0.44 7.20
C ARG A 90 11.85 -0.68 5.98
N LEU A 91 12.31 -0.21 4.83
CA LEU A 91 11.82 -0.58 3.52
C LEU A 91 12.81 -1.56 2.89
N LEU A 92 12.33 -2.73 2.49
CA LEU A 92 13.13 -3.78 1.88
C LEU A 92 12.60 -4.13 0.49
N GLN A 93 13.48 -4.21 -0.49
CA GLN A 93 13.16 -4.79 -1.79
C GLN A 93 13.20 -6.31 -1.70
N VAL A 94 12.14 -6.95 -2.15
CA VAL A 94 11.98 -8.41 -2.23
C VAL A 94 11.95 -8.81 -3.69
N PHE A 95 12.69 -9.87 -4.02
CA PHE A 95 12.81 -10.37 -5.38
C PHE A 95 12.11 -11.73 -5.49
N PRO A 96 11.36 -11.98 -6.57
CA PRO A 96 10.66 -13.26 -6.75
C PRO A 96 11.61 -14.43 -6.99
N ASP A 97 12.83 -14.17 -7.47
CA ASP A 97 13.77 -15.18 -7.98
C ASP A 97 15.07 -15.28 -7.17
N ARG A 98 15.28 -14.40 -6.17
CA ARG A 98 16.50 -14.39 -5.36
C ARG A 98 16.27 -13.89 -3.94
N SER A 99 17.13 -14.36 -3.04
CA SER A 99 17.21 -13.94 -1.65
C SER A 99 18.66 -13.57 -1.30
N PRO A 100 18.92 -12.77 -0.24
CA PRO A 100 17.95 -12.17 0.69
C PRO A 100 17.30 -10.89 0.13
N ALA A 101 16.28 -10.39 0.84
CA ALA A 101 15.74 -9.05 0.62
C ALA A 101 16.82 -7.97 0.83
N GLN A 102 16.74 -6.89 0.07
CA GLN A 102 17.70 -5.79 0.13
C GLN A 102 17.08 -4.59 0.86
N GLU A 103 17.73 -4.11 1.92
CA GLU A 103 17.32 -2.86 2.57
C GLU A 103 17.53 -1.66 1.64
N LEU A 104 16.47 -0.86 1.46
CA LEU A 104 16.47 0.34 0.63
C LEU A 104 16.67 1.60 1.48
N MET A 105 15.90 1.73 2.56
CA MET A 105 15.97 2.86 3.49
C MET A 105 15.23 2.56 4.79
N VAL A 106 15.40 3.44 5.78
CA VAL A 106 14.62 3.44 7.03
C VAL A 106 13.87 4.75 7.14
N LEU A 107 12.56 4.69 7.35
CA LEU A 107 11.75 5.87 7.61
C LEU A 107 11.96 6.35 9.05
N PRO A 108 12.39 7.61 9.26
CA PRO A 108 12.63 8.13 10.60
C PRO A 108 11.32 8.55 11.29
N GLY A 109 11.35 8.60 12.63
CA GLY A 109 10.28 9.22 13.42
C GLY A 109 9.01 8.40 13.55
N ILE A 110 9.07 7.10 13.25
CA ILE A 110 7.99 6.15 13.47
C ILE A 110 7.87 5.86 14.97
N ASP A 111 6.64 5.89 15.48
CA ASP A 111 6.28 5.45 16.83
C ASP A 111 5.55 4.10 16.71
N THR A 112 6.03 3.09 17.44
CA THR A 112 5.53 1.71 17.35
C THR A 112 4.75 1.30 18.60
N ALA A 113 4.40 2.26 19.46
CA ALA A 113 3.51 2.02 20.59
C ALA A 113 2.16 1.46 20.12
N GLY A 114 1.59 0.54 20.92
CA GLY A 114 0.33 -0.12 20.58
C GLY A 114 0.45 -0.96 19.31
N ASP A 115 -0.53 -0.80 18.41
CA ASP A 115 -0.53 -1.32 17.03
C ASP A 115 0.03 -0.33 15.99
N GLY A 116 0.55 0.83 16.43
CA GLY A 116 1.17 1.84 15.54
C GLY A 116 2.47 1.39 14.88
N GLY A 117 2.94 2.13 13.88
CA GLY A 117 4.21 1.89 13.19
C GLY A 117 4.20 2.35 11.74
N LEU A 118 4.98 1.70 10.88
CA LEU A 118 4.75 1.74 9.42
C LEU A 118 3.59 0.78 9.11
N LEU A 119 2.47 1.26 8.57
CA LEU A 119 1.26 0.44 8.42
C LEU A 119 0.90 0.18 6.95
N GLY A 120 0.74 1.25 6.16
CA GLY A 120 0.37 1.18 4.74
C GLY A 120 1.48 1.65 3.82
N LEU A 121 1.54 1.12 2.61
CA LEU A 121 2.46 1.53 1.56
C LEU A 121 1.73 1.55 0.22
N ALA A 122 1.95 2.59 -0.58
CA ALA A 122 1.38 2.74 -1.91
C ALA A 122 2.41 3.36 -2.87
N LEU A 123 2.30 3.04 -4.16
CA LEU A 123 3.09 3.68 -5.21
C LEU A 123 2.32 4.88 -5.76
N SER A 124 3.03 5.95 -6.11
CA SER A 124 2.46 7.06 -6.86
C SER A 124 1.78 6.56 -8.15
N PRO A 125 0.65 7.13 -8.57
CA PRO A 125 0.06 6.83 -9.89
C PRO A 125 1.01 7.08 -11.06
N THR A 126 2.02 7.95 -10.86
CA THR A 126 3.07 8.28 -11.83
C THR A 126 4.44 7.74 -11.40
N PHE A 127 4.48 6.61 -10.70
CA PHE A 127 5.71 6.04 -10.13
C PHE A 127 6.86 5.87 -11.13
N ASP A 128 6.57 5.46 -12.37
CA ASP A 128 7.59 5.31 -13.42
C ASP A 128 8.28 6.64 -13.78
N GLU A 129 7.63 7.77 -13.51
CA GLU A 129 8.14 9.11 -13.80
C GLU A 129 8.76 9.77 -12.55
N ASP A 130 8.14 9.59 -11.37
CA ASP A 130 8.49 10.32 -10.15
C ASP A 130 9.22 9.49 -9.08
N GLY A 131 9.14 8.16 -9.15
CA GLY A 131 9.73 7.23 -8.18
C GLY A 131 9.20 7.40 -6.75
N LEU A 132 8.00 7.97 -6.57
CA LEU A 132 7.45 8.32 -5.26
C LEU A 132 6.65 7.18 -4.63
N PHE A 133 6.98 6.90 -3.38
CA PHE A 133 6.21 6.07 -2.46
C PHE A 133 5.37 6.96 -1.56
N TYR A 134 4.23 6.43 -1.13
CA TYR A 134 3.39 6.96 -0.07
C TYR A 134 3.35 5.94 1.06
N ALA A 135 3.49 6.38 2.30
CA ALA A 135 3.39 5.51 3.47
C ALA A 135 2.44 6.10 4.51
N TYR A 136 1.63 5.24 5.12
CA TYR A 136 0.88 5.54 6.33
C TYR A 136 1.75 5.17 7.53
N VAL A 137 2.05 6.15 8.38
CA VAL A 137 2.92 5.97 9.54
C VAL A 137 2.33 6.59 10.79
N SER A 138 2.52 5.91 11.92
CA SER A 138 2.30 6.45 13.25
C SER A 138 3.54 7.22 13.71
N THR A 139 3.31 8.39 14.31
CA THR A 139 4.35 9.21 14.93
C THR A 139 4.03 9.43 16.40
N ALA A 140 4.94 10.10 17.13
CA ALA A 140 4.71 10.46 18.52
C ALA A 140 3.46 11.36 18.75
N THR A 141 2.87 11.94 17.71
CA THR A 141 1.77 12.93 17.85
C THR A 141 0.49 12.57 17.11
N ASP A 142 0.58 11.82 16.01
CA ASP A 142 -0.54 11.50 15.12
C ASP A 142 -0.22 10.27 14.28
N ASN A 143 -1.23 9.76 13.57
CA ASN A 143 -1.02 9.05 12.33
C ASN A 143 -0.95 10.04 11.16
N ARG A 144 -0.25 9.68 10.09
CA ARG A 144 -0.11 10.53 8.90
C ARG A 144 0.27 9.75 7.65
N VAL A 145 -0.04 10.34 6.50
CA VAL A 145 0.51 9.92 5.21
C VAL A 145 1.71 10.80 4.86
N VAL A 146 2.81 10.17 4.48
CA VAL A 146 4.02 10.83 3.97
C VAL A 146 4.33 10.34 2.56
N ARG A 147 4.99 11.17 1.75
CA ARG A 147 5.51 10.79 0.43
C ARG A 147 7.01 11.01 0.30
N PHE A 148 7.70 10.14 -0.43
CA PHE A 148 9.16 10.19 -0.61
C PHE A 148 9.63 9.35 -1.80
N PRO A 149 10.76 9.71 -2.44
CA PRO A 149 11.54 8.77 -3.22
C PRO A 149 12.49 7.96 -2.32
N ILE A 150 12.96 6.80 -2.78
CA ILE A 150 13.98 6.02 -2.06
C ILE A 150 15.25 6.85 -1.87
N GLY A 151 15.74 6.91 -0.62
CA GLY A 151 16.88 7.74 -0.22
C GLY A 151 16.56 9.23 -0.04
N GLY A 152 15.31 9.65 -0.29
CA GLY A 152 14.82 11.01 -0.06
C GLY A 152 14.29 11.24 1.37
N THR A 153 13.89 12.48 1.64
CA THR A 153 13.25 12.85 2.90
C THR A 153 11.72 12.73 2.80
N PRO A 154 11.06 12.01 3.73
CA PRO A 154 9.60 11.96 3.80
C PRO A 154 8.97 13.32 4.03
N ASN A 155 8.04 13.69 3.14
CA ASN A 155 7.25 14.91 3.23
C ASN A 155 5.82 14.57 3.63
N PRO A 156 5.25 15.22 4.66
CA PRO A 156 3.85 15.01 5.03
C PRO A 156 2.87 15.39 3.90
N VAL A 157 1.85 14.56 3.71
CA VAL A 157 0.76 14.76 2.75
C VAL A 157 -0.56 14.98 3.50
N LEU A 158 -0.87 14.11 4.45
CA LEU A 158 -2.07 14.18 5.29
C LEU A 158 -1.65 13.93 6.74
N THR A 159 -1.94 14.87 7.64
CA THR A 159 -1.47 14.84 9.04
C THR A 159 -2.63 15.04 10.02
N GLY A 160 -2.39 14.78 11.30
CA GLY A 160 -3.38 14.97 12.35
C GLY A 160 -4.46 13.89 12.35
N LEU A 161 -4.20 12.74 11.73
CA LEU A 161 -5.07 11.58 11.88
C LEU A 161 -4.96 11.10 13.35
N PRO A 162 -6.09 10.77 14.02
CA PRO A 162 -6.05 10.26 15.38
C PRO A 162 -5.10 9.07 15.50
N ARG A 163 -4.42 8.97 16.64
CA ARG A 163 -3.61 7.82 17.02
C ARG A 163 -3.99 7.32 18.40
N GLY A 164 -3.90 6.02 18.60
CA GLY A 164 -4.21 5.33 19.85
C GLY A 164 -3.22 4.22 20.16
N GLU A 165 -3.48 3.49 21.24
CA GLU A 165 -2.79 2.22 21.54
C GLU A 165 -3.32 1.06 20.67
N VAL A 166 -4.51 1.22 20.10
CA VAL A 166 -5.19 0.25 19.22
C VAL A 166 -5.94 1.02 18.14
N HIS A 167 -6.29 0.34 17.05
CA HIS A 167 -7.10 0.83 15.93
C HIS A 167 -6.50 2.08 15.26
N ASN A 168 -5.23 1.98 14.87
CA ASN A 168 -4.53 3.05 14.17
C ASN A 168 -4.82 3.07 12.65
N GLY A 169 -5.61 2.15 12.12
CA GLY A 169 -5.92 2.00 10.70
C GLY A 169 -4.70 1.60 9.88
N GLY A 170 -4.52 2.27 8.75
CA GLY A 170 -3.36 2.06 7.87
C GLY A 170 -3.71 1.72 6.44
N GLY A 171 -5.01 1.59 6.13
CA GLY A 171 -5.48 1.44 4.75
C GLY A 171 -4.97 2.60 3.89
N LEU A 172 -4.31 2.28 2.77
CA LEU A 172 -3.72 3.27 1.89
C LEU A 172 -3.74 2.74 0.45
N SER A 173 -4.54 3.33 -0.42
CA SER A 173 -4.66 2.87 -1.80
C SER A 173 -5.00 3.99 -2.76
N PHE A 174 -4.29 4.04 -3.88
CA PHE A 174 -4.65 4.94 -4.97
C PHE A 174 -5.81 4.37 -5.77
N ALA A 175 -6.79 5.22 -6.05
CA ALA A 175 -7.85 4.92 -6.97
C ALA A 175 -7.36 5.02 -8.43
N PRO A 176 -8.05 4.37 -9.40
CA PRO A 176 -7.68 4.43 -10.81
C PRO A 176 -7.62 5.85 -11.41
N ASP A 177 -8.30 6.83 -10.81
CA ASP A 177 -8.27 8.23 -11.23
C ASP A 177 -7.06 9.03 -10.69
N GLY A 178 -6.18 8.37 -9.94
CA GLY A 178 -4.97 8.95 -9.35
C GLY A 178 -5.18 9.68 -8.03
N THR A 179 -6.39 9.61 -7.47
CA THR A 179 -6.68 10.10 -6.10
C THR A 179 -6.38 9.02 -5.06
N LEU A 180 -6.29 9.41 -3.79
CA LEU A 180 -5.85 8.57 -2.69
C LEU A 180 -6.98 8.34 -1.69
N PHE A 181 -7.28 7.08 -1.42
CA PHE A 181 -8.10 6.67 -0.28
C PHE A 181 -7.21 6.34 0.92
N VAL A 182 -7.64 6.77 2.11
CA VAL A 182 -6.93 6.56 3.39
C VAL A 182 -7.92 6.01 4.42
N GLY A 183 -7.68 4.79 4.90
CA GLY A 183 -8.44 4.12 5.94
C GLY A 183 -7.87 4.42 7.32
N THR A 184 -8.74 4.79 8.26
CA THR A 184 -8.39 5.17 9.62
C THR A 184 -9.24 4.42 10.63
N GLY A 185 -8.65 4.06 11.76
CA GLY A 185 -9.39 3.52 12.90
C GLY A 185 -9.82 4.56 13.91
N ASP A 186 -10.64 4.13 14.86
CA ASP A 186 -11.19 4.96 15.93
C ASP A 186 -10.18 5.25 17.06
N SER A 187 -8.95 4.73 16.95
CA SER A 187 -7.86 4.93 17.91
C SER A 187 -8.21 4.53 19.36
N GLY A 188 -9.16 3.60 19.54
CA GLY A 188 -9.66 3.17 20.84
C GLY A 188 -10.74 4.07 21.44
N ASP A 189 -11.21 5.09 20.71
CA ASP A 189 -12.37 5.90 21.06
C ASP A 189 -13.47 5.78 19.99
N PRO A 190 -14.42 4.84 20.16
CA PRO A 190 -15.47 4.59 19.17
C PRO A 190 -16.37 5.79 18.86
N ALA A 191 -16.40 6.82 19.72
CA ALA A 191 -17.16 8.04 19.42
C ALA A 191 -16.58 8.80 18.21
N LEU A 192 -15.28 8.64 17.91
CA LEU A 192 -14.63 9.29 16.78
C LEU A 192 -15.25 8.86 15.45
N ALA A 193 -15.67 7.60 15.32
CA ALA A 193 -16.25 7.04 14.09
C ALA A 193 -17.50 7.77 13.61
N GLN A 194 -18.27 8.37 14.53
CA GLN A 194 -19.50 9.12 14.23
C GLN A 194 -19.33 10.64 14.34
N ASP A 195 -18.20 11.13 14.85
CA ASP A 195 -17.94 12.57 14.96
C ASP A 195 -17.55 13.16 13.58
N PRO A 196 -18.36 14.08 13.00
CA PRO A 196 -18.05 14.72 11.73
C PRO A 196 -16.84 15.68 11.79
N ALA A 197 -16.38 16.05 12.99
CA ALA A 197 -15.17 16.84 13.18
C ALA A 197 -13.90 15.98 13.30
N SER A 198 -14.05 14.66 13.38
CA SER A 198 -12.94 13.70 13.53
C SER A 198 -12.55 13.06 12.19
N LEU A 199 -11.29 12.67 12.10
CA LEU A 199 -10.74 11.85 11.01
C LEU A 199 -10.52 10.39 11.42
N GLY A 200 -10.95 9.97 12.63
CA GLY A 200 -10.85 8.58 13.09
C GLY A 200 -12.11 7.77 12.80
N GLY A 201 -11.95 6.49 12.50
CA GLY A 201 -13.05 5.59 12.11
C GLY A 201 -13.71 6.02 10.80
N LYS A 202 -12.89 6.38 9.80
CA LYS A 202 -13.28 6.94 8.50
C LYS A 202 -12.52 6.28 7.36
N VAL A 203 -13.10 6.33 6.17
CA VAL A 203 -12.32 6.38 4.93
C VAL A 203 -12.28 7.81 4.43
N LEU A 204 -11.08 8.29 4.12
CA LEU A 204 -10.83 9.62 3.57
C LEU A 204 -10.50 9.53 2.08
N HIS A 205 -10.81 10.58 1.31
CA HIS A 205 -10.55 10.67 -0.12
C HIS A 205 -9.92 12.03 -0.47
N VAL A 206 -8.64 11.98 -0.82
CA VAL A 206 -7.78 13.15 -1.03
C VAL A 206 -6.98 13.03 -2.33
N ASP A 207 -6.47 14.14 -2.84
CA ASP A 207 -5.53 14.13 -3.96
C ASP A 207 -4.10 13.76 -3.50
N VAL A 208 -3.16 13.70 -4.44
CA VAL A 208 -1.73 13.41 -4.20
C VAL A 208 -1.02 14.42 -3.28
N PHE A 209 -1.67 15.56 -2.96
CA PHE A 209 -1.21 16.61 -2.05
C PHE A 209 -2.01 16.66 -0.74
N GLY A 210 -2.90 15.70 -0.50
CA GLY A 210 -3.71 15.61 0.71
C GLY A 210 -4.90 16.56 0.75
N GLN A 211 -5.24 17.20 -0.37
CA GLN A 211 -6.43 18.05 -0.44
C GLN A 211 -7.68 17.20 -0.68
N PRO A 212 -8.81 17.50 -0.03
CA PRO A 212 -10.07 16.81 -0.31
C PRO A 212 -10.44 16.80 -1.80
N VAL A 213 -10.76 15.63 -2.33
CA VAL A 213 -11.28 15.50 -3.72
C VAL A 213 -12.67 16.13 -3.80
N SER A 214 -13.48 15.97 -2.75
CA SER A 214 -14.80 16.58 -2.63
C SER A 214 -14.73 17.95 -1.94
N GLY A 215 -15.62 18.86 -2.32
CA GLY A 215 -15.76 20.15 -1.64
C GLY A 215 -16.32 20.08 -0.20
N ALA A 216 -16.69 18.89 0.27
CA ALA A 216 -17.30 18.67 1.59
C ALA A 216 -16.27 18.28 2.68
N GLY A 217 -14.98 18.25 2.35
CA GLY A 217 -13.92 17.79 3.24
C GLY A 217 -13.39 16.41 2.86
N PRO A 218 -12.36 15.91 3.57
CA PRO A 218 -11.65 14.69 3.17
C PRO A 218 -12.43 13.42 3.50
N VAL A 219 -13.44 13.46 4.38
CA VAL A 219 -14.21 12.28 4.75
C VAL A 219 -15.06 11.81 3.57
N TYR A 220 -14.82 10.57 3.14
CA TYR A 220 -15.57 9.90 2.09
C TYR A 220 -16.72 9.06 2.67
N SER A 221 -16.42 8.25 3.69
CA SER A 221 -17.40 7.47 4.44
C SER A 221 -16.99 7.37 5.91
N SER A 222 -17.95 7.04 6.78
CA SER A 222 -17.78 7.02 8.24
C SER A 222 -18.36 5.76 8.88
N GLY A 223 -18.18 5.64 10.20
CA GLY A 223 -18.75 4.56 10.97
C GLY A 223 -17.96 3.26 10.87
N PHE A 224 -16.63 3.35 10.87
CA PHE A 224 -15.72 2.20 10.92
C PHE A 224 -15.01 2.09 12.27
N SER A 225 -14.66 0.87 12.66
CA SER A 225 -13.83 0.55 13.84
C SER A 225 -12.35 0.76 13.56
N ASP A 226 -11.78 -0.01 12.64
CA ASP A 226 -10.38 0.01 12.22
C ASP A 226 -10.21 -0.35 10.74
N VAL A 227 -10.14 0.65 9.85
CA VAL A 227 -9.93 0.40 8.41
C VAL A 227 -8.47 0.09 8.12
N THR A 228 -8.12 -1.20 8.08
CA THR A 228 -6.75 -1.69 7.91
C THR A 228 -6.31 -1.80 6.46
N ALA A 229 -7.25 -1.97 5.52
CA ALA A 229 -6.94 -2.14 4.10
C ALA A 229 -8.01 -1.57 3.17
N LEU A 230 -7.58 -1.22 1.96
CA LEU A 230 -8.40 -0.67 0.89
C LEU A 230 -8.01 -1.34 -0.43
N CYS A 231 -8.97 -1.90 -1.15
CA CYS A 231 -8.73 -2.61 -2.41
C CYS A 231 -9.71 -2.17 -3.49
N PRO A 232 -9.29 -1.30 -4.42
CA PRO A 232 -10.02 -1.05 -5.65
C PRO A 232 -10.21 -2.35 -6.43
N SER A 233 -11.42 -2.59 -6.92
CA SER A 233 -11.76 -3.80 -7.70
C SER A 233 -11.13 -3.81 -9.09
N GLY A 234 -10.80 -2.63 -9.62
CA GLY A 234 -10.35 -2.46 -11.01
C GLY A 234 -11.46 -2.70 -12.04
N ASP A 235 -12.73 -2.76 -11.63
CA ASP A 235 -13.87 -2.79 -12.55
C ASP A 235 -14.12 -1.42 -13.20
N GLU A 236 -14.99 -1.39 -14.22
CA GLU A 236 -15.38 -0.14 -14.90
C GLU A 236 -16.17 0.81 -13.99
N ALA A 237 -16.79 0.30 -12.92
CA ALA A 237 -17.56 1.11 -11.98
C ALA A 237 -16.66 1.88 -10.99
N GLY A 238 -15.40 1.47 -10.84
CA GLY A 238 -14.45 2.05 -9.90
C GLY A 238 -14.74 1.67 -8.45
N THR A 239 -15.31 0.48 -8.22
CA THR A 239 -15.67 0.01 -6.88
C THR A 239 -14.41 -0.09 -6.00
N VAL A 240 -14.52 0.35 -4.74
CA VAL A 240 -13.46 0.22 -3.75
C VAL A 240 -14.03 -0.47 -2.53
N TYR A 241 -13.34 -1.51 -2.06
CA TYR A 241 -13.68 -2.19 -0.83
C TYR A 241 -12.79 -1.74 0.32
N ALA A 242 -13.34 -1.73 1.53
CA ALA A 242 -12.62 -1.54 2.78
C ALA A 242 -12.70 -2.79 3.64
N VAL A 243 -11.62 -3.07 4.36
CA VAL A 243 -11.60 -4.04 5.44
C VAL A 243 -11.67 -3.27 6.75
N ASP A 244 -12.70 -3.53 7.55
CA ASP A 244 -12.89 -2.98 8.88
C ASP A 244 -12.67 -4.07 9.94
N GLU A 245 -11.61 -3.94 10.75
CA GLU A 245 -11.32 -4.85 11.85
C GLU A 245 -12.03 -4.38 13.12
N SER A 246 -12.68 -5.31 13.82
CA SER A 246 -13.43 -5.00 15.02
C SER A 246 -12.98 -5.84 16.20
N SER A 247 -12.61 -5.19 17.30
CA SER A 247 -12.33 -5.87 18.56
C SER A 247 -13.60 -6.22 19.37
N ALA A 248 -14.79 -5.75 18.96
CA ALA A 248 -16.04 -5.94 19.69
C ALA A 248 -17.21 -6.56 18.87
N GLY A 249 -16.97 -6.86 17.60
CA GLY A 249 -17.92 -7.47 16.65
C GLY A 249 -17.15 -8.19 15.53
N PRO A 250 -17.85 -8.77 14.54
CA PRO A 250 -17.19 -9.39 13.40
C PRO A 250 -16.34 -8.37 12.64
N ASP A 251 -15.31 -8.84 11.94
CA ASP A 251 -14.64 -8.05 10.92
C ASP A 251 -15.54 -7.92 9.70
N GLU A 252 -15.44 -6.80 8.99
CA GLU A 252 -16.31 -6.48 7.88
C GLU A 252 -15.53 -6.24 6.59
N LEU A 253 -16.08 -6.74 5.49
CA LEU A 253 -15.75 -6.28 4.13
C LEU A 253 -16.86 -5.34 3.68
N ASP A 254 -16.51 -4.09 3.41
CA ASP A 254 -17.44 -3.04 3.03
C ASP A 254 -17.24 -2.57 1.60
N GLU A 255 -18.34 -2.29 0.91
CA GLU A 255 -18.31 -1.52 -0.34
C GLU A 255 -18.41 -0.02 -0.03
N LEU A 256 -17.46 0.77 -0.52
CA LEU A 256 -17.37 2.19 -0.19
C LEU A 256 -18.28 3.04 -1.07
N VAL A 257 -19.25 3.69 -0.44
CA VAL A 257 -20.15 4.66 -1.08
C VAL A 257 -19.94 6.04 -0.49
N GLN A 258 -19.85 7.07 -1.33
CA GLN A 258 -19.64 8.42 -0.82
C GLN A 258 -20.78 8.87 0.12
N GLY A 259 -20.40 9.33 1.30
CA GLY A 259 -21.30 9.80 2.35
C GLY A 259 -22.00 8.70 3.14
N SER A 260 -21.60 7.43 2.95
CA SER A 260 -22.16 6.31 3.72
C SER A 260 -21.69 6.33 5.17
N ASP A 261 -22.53 5.71 6.01
CA ASP A 261 -22.24 5.35 7.38
C ASP A 261 -22.29 3.81 7.49
N HIS A 262 -21.22 3.21 7.99
CA HIS A 262 -21.05 1.76 8.17
C HIS A 262 -21.42 1.30 9.58
N GLY A 263 -21.88 2.23 10.44
CA GLY A 263 -22.66 1.89 11.62
C GLY A 263 -21.85 1.61 12.88
N TRP A 264 -20.52 1.57 12.84
CA TRP A 264 -19.74 1.54 14.07
C TRP A 264 -19.87 2.86 14.85
N PRO A 265 -20.05 2.84 16.19
CA PRO A 265 -20.14 1.65 17.06
C PRO A 265 -21.54 1.11 17.31
N ALA A 266 -22.57 1.76 16.75
CA ALA A 266 -23.94 1.30 16.87
C ALA A 266 -24.74 1.66 15.62
N ALA A 267 -25.20 0.64 14.90
CA ALA A 267 -25.93 0.82 13.66
C ALA A 267 -27.17 1.71 13.84
N GLY A 268 -27.32 2.66 12.93
CA GLY A 268 -28.38 3.65 12.90
C GLY A 268 -29.35 3.45 11.73
N ALA A 269 -30.31 4.37 11.62
CA ALA A 269 -31.15 4.43 10.44
C ALA A 269 -30.32 4.96 9.25
N GLY A 270 -30.21 4.16 8.19
CA GLY A 270 -29.47 4.54 6.99
C GLY A 270 -28.02 4.04 6.95
N THR A 271 -27.58 3.31 7.98
CA THR A 271 -26.34 2.53 7.93
C THR A 271 -26.37 1.55 6.76
N ILE A 272 -25.25 1.45 6.02
CA ILE A 272 -25.06 0.45 4.96
C ILE A 272 -24.59 -0.84 5.61
N THR A 273 -25.12 -1.96 5.13
CA THR A 273 -24.68 -3.29 5.58
C THR A 273 -23.39 -3.69 4.88
N PRO A 274 -22.47 -4.38 5.56
CA PRO A 274 -21.26 -4.89 4.94
C PRO A 274 -21.60 -5.93 3.86
N VAL A 275 -20.67 -6.10 2.92
CA VAL A 275 -20.73 -7.15 1.89
C VAL A 275 -20.61 -8.53 2.54
N LEU A 276 -19.73 -8.64 3.54
CA LEU A 276 -19.47 -9.86 4.29
C LEU A 276 -19.04 -9.51 5.72
N GLU A 277 -19.63 -10.20 6.70
CA GLU A 277 -19.15 -10.25 8.09
C GLU A 277 -18.35 -11.54 8.31
N ILE A 278 -17.21 -11.46 9.00
CA ILE A 278 -16.37 -12.59 9.38
C ILE A 278 -16.18 -12.58 10.90
N ASP A 279 -16.59 -13.65 11.56
CA ASP A 279 -16.40 -13.80 13.01
C ASP A 279 -14.92 -13.65 13.40
N ASN A 280 -14.63 -12.96 14.50
CA ASN A 280 -13.26 -12.58 14.90
C ASN A 280 -12.31 -13.77 15.01
N ALA A 281 -12.81 -14.95 15.41
CA ALA A 281 -12.00 -16.17 15.50
C ALA A 281 -11.52 -16.69 14.13
N GLU A 282 -12.20 -16.31 13.05
CA GLU A 282 -11.86 -16.60 11.66
C GLU A 282 -11.32 -15.36 10.92
N GLY A 283 -11.47 -14.18 11.51
CA GLY A 283 -11.01 -12.89 11.02
C GLY A 283 -9.59 -12.51 11.48
N GLY A 284 -9.48 -11.36 12.13
CA GLY A 284 -8.24 -10.61 12.23
C GLY A 284 -7.83 -10.10 10.85
N LEU A 285 -8.77 -9.53 10.10
CA LEU A 285 -8.55 -9.09 8.73
C LEU A 285 -7.56 -7.92 8.70
N GLY A 286 -6.46 -8.10 7.97
CA GLY A 286 -5.37 -7.13 7.94
C GLY A 286 -5.01 -6.58 6.55
N GLY A 287 -5.60 -7.13 5.49
CA GLY A 287 -5.22 -6.83 4.11
C GLY A 287 -6.27 -7.28 3.12
N CYS A 288 -6.42 -6.55 2.01
CA CYS A 288 -7.23 -7.00 0.89
C CYS A 288 -6.62 -6.66 -0.47
N ALA A 289 -6.94 -7.51 -1.45
CA ALA A 289 -6.73 -7.23 -2.87
C ALA A 289 -7.99 -7.62 -3.64
N ALA A 290 -8.30 -6.90 -4.72
CA ALA A 290 -9.49 -7.19 -5.52
C ALA A 290 -9.17 -7.17 -7.02
N ALA A 291 -9.87 -8.02 -7.77
CA ALA A 291 -9.82 -8.08 -9.22
C ALA A 291 -11.21 -8.43 -9.77
N GLY A 292 -11.90 -7.44 -10.34
CA GLY A 292 -13.28 -7.56 -10.76
C GLY A 292 -14.17 -7.96 -9.58
N THR A 293 -14.82 -9.11 -9.69
CA THR A 293 -15.75 -9.63 -8.67
C THR A 293 -15.08 -10.53 -7.63
N THR A 294 -13.75 -10.66 -7.63
CA THR A 294 -13.03 -11.48 -6.65
C THR A 294 -12.27 -10.59 -5.67
N VAL A 295 -12.49 -10.82 -4.37
CA VAL A 295 -11.77 -10.16 -3.28
C VAL A 295 -11.00 -11.21 -2.49
N PHE A 296 -9.72 -10.94 -2.21
CA PHE A 296 -8.84 -11.75 -1.39
C PHE A 296 -8.62 -11.02 -0.06
N LEU A 297 -8.88 -11.69 1.06
CA LEU A 297 -8.79 -11.13 2.41
C LEU A 297 -7.72 -11.87 3.21
N GLY A 298 -6.68 -11.18 3.66
CA GLY A 298 -5.68 -11.75 4.56
C GLY A 298 -6.18 -11.76 5.99
N ALA A 299 -6.29 -12.96 6.59
CA ALA A 299 -6.77 -13.16 7.95
C ALA A 299 -5.64 -13.60 8.88
N MET A 300 -5.38 -12.78 9.90
CA MET A 300 -4.33 -13.04 10.88
C MET A 300 -4.76 -14.06 11.93
N ASP A 301 -5.95 -13.91 12.51
CA ASP A 301 -6.48 -14.84 13.51
C ASP A 301 -7.00 -16.12 12.84
N GLY A 302 -7.67 -15.96 11.68
CA GLY A 302 -8.08 -17.07 10.83
C GLY A 302 -6.93 -17.85 10.18
N GLN A 303 -5.72 -17.27 10.12
CA GLN A 303 -4.51 -17.87 9.54
C GLN A 303 -4.69 -18.39 8.10
N ARG A 304 -5.35 -17.59 7.25
CA ARG A 304 -5.70 -17.96 5.88
C ARG A 304 -5.84 -16.73 4.99
N VAL A 305 -5.94 -16.95 3.69
CA VAL A 305 -6.54 -15.97 2.77
C VAL A 305 -7.94 -16.44 2.44
N THR A 306 -8.94 -15.63 2.74
CA THR A 306 -10.34 -15.88 2.35
C THR A 306 -10.58 -15.28 0.97
N VAL A 307 -11.15 -16.05 0.06
CA VAL A 307 -11.50 -15.65 -1.31
C VAL A 307 -13.01 -15.48 -1.39
N VAL A 308 -13.44 -14.26 -1.66
CA VAL A 308 -14.84 -13.86 -1.72
C VAL A 308 -15.18 -13.55 -3.17
N GLN A 309 -16.23 -14.19 -3.70
CA GLN A 309 -16.86 -13.75 -4.95
C GLN A 309 -18.00 -12.81 -4.60
N VAL A 310 -17.86 -11.54 -4.95
CA VAL A 310 -18.91 -10.53 -4.73
C VAL A 310 -19.89 -10.54 -5.89
N ASP A 311 -21.15 -10.24 -5.61
CA ASP A 311 -22.19 -10.05 -6.62
C ASP A 311 -22.34 -8.57 -6.99
N GLY A 312 -23.10 -8.28 -8.04
CA GLY A 312 -23.36 -6.89 -8.47
C GLY A 312 -24.39 -6.15 -7.61
N ASN A 313 -24.80 -6.71 -6.46
CA ASN A 313 -25.81 -6.15 -5.57
C ASN A 313 -25.27 -5.83 -4.16
N GLY A 314 -23.94 -5.79 -3.99
CA GLY A 314 -23.31 -5.50 -2.71
C GLY A 314 -23.31 -6.67 -1.73
N GLY A 315 -23.41 -7.91 -2.22
CA GLY A 315 -23.35 -9.13 -1.41
C GLY A 315 -22.36 -10.16 -1.95
N VAL A 316 -22.41 -11.36 -1.41
CA VAL A 316 -21.57 -12.49 -1.82
C VAL A 316 -22.34 -13.42 -2.76
N ALA A 317 -21.72 -13.79 -3.88
CA ALA A 317 -22.31 -14.64 -4.92
C ALA A 317 -22.31 -16.14 -4.57
N GLU A 318 -21.30 -16.61 -3.83
CA GLU A 318 -21.13 -18.01 -3.39
C GLU A 318 -20.32 -18.08 -2.08
N ASP A 319 -20.42 -19.20 -1.36
CA ASP A 319 -19.71 -19.37 -0.09
C ASP A 319 -18.19 -19.10 -0.26
N PRO A 320 -17.58 -18.25 0.60
CA PRO A 320 -16.15 -17.95 0.51
C PRO A 320 -15.28 -19.20 0.56
N THR A 321 -14.18 -19.18 -0.18
CA THR A 321 -13.20 -20.28 -0.20
C THR A 321 -11.90 -19.87 0.47
N GLU A 322 -11.06 -20.85 0.82
CA GLU A 322 -9.86 -20.62 1.62
C GLU A 322 -8.59 -21.01 0.86
N LEU A 323 -7.57 -20.16 0.97
CA LEU A 323 -6.21 -20.44 0.54
C LEU A 323 -5.27 -20.42 1.74
N LEU A 324 -4.24 -21.27 1.69
CA LEU A 324 -3.13 -21.30 2.64
C LEU A 324 -3.49 -21.54 4.12
N ALA A 325 -4.69 -22.05 4.40
CA ALA A 325 -5.21 -22.24 5.75
C ALA A 325 -4.22 -22.99 6.67
N GLY A 326 -3.80 -22.32 7.75
CA GLY A 326 -2.90 -22.82 8.77
C GLY A 326 -1.46 -23.11 8.31
N ARG A 327 -1.09 -22.81 7.06
CA ARG A 327 0.21 -23.20 6.49
C ARG A 327 1.35 -22.27 6.91
N TYR A 328 1.08 -20.97 7.00
CA TYR A 328 2.09 -19.95 7.28
C TYR A 328 1.77 -19.11 8.52
N GLY A 329 0.76 -19.51 9.29
CA GLY A 329 0.27 -18.73 10.44
C GLY A 329 -0.52 -17.51 10.01
N ARG A 330 -0.26 -16.38 10.67
CA ARG A 330 -1.01 -15.13 10.54
C ARG A 330 -0.69 -14.45 9.22
N LEU A 331 -1.67 -14.33 8.32
CA LEU A 331 -1.52 -13.67 7.02
C LEU A 331 -2.14 -12.27 7.09
N ARG A 332 -1.38 -11.24 6.75
CA ARG A 332 -1.80 -9.84 6.92
C ARG A 332 -2.07 -9.18 5.58
N THR A 333 -1.04 -8.66 4.94
CA THR A 333 -1.19 -7.83 3.74
C THR A 333 -1.27 -8.70 2.51
N VAL A 334 -2.19 -8.39 1.59
CA VAL A 334 -2.39 -9.12 0.34
C VAL A 334 -2.38 -8.12 -0.81
N VAL A 335 -1.56 -8.34 -1.83
CA VAL A 335 -1.46 -7.48 -3.02
C VAL A 335 -1.43 -8.35 -4.27
N LEU A 336 -2.15 -7.94 -5.32
CA LEU A 336 -2.08 -8.58 -6.62
C LEU A 336 -0.97 -7.96 -7.48
N ASP A 337 -0.22 -8.81 -8.17
CA ASP A 337 0.66 -8.36 -9.26
C ASP A 337 -0.05 -8.42 -10.63
N SER A 338 0.60 -7.89 -11.66
CA SER A 338 0.07 -7.84 -13.03
C SER A 338 -0.13 -9.22 -13.67
N GLU A 339 0.42 -10.28 -13.10
CA GLU A 339 0.25 -11.67 -13.56
C GLU A 339 -0.90 -12.38 -12.81
N GLY A 340 -1.57 -11.69 -11.88
CA GLY A 340 -2.59 -12.25 -11.01
C GLY A 340 -2.02 -13.04 -9.83
N GLY A 341 -0.72 -12.94 -9.56
CA GLY A 341 -0.09 -13.51 -8.38
C GLY A 341 -0.41 -12.71 -7.12
N LEU A 342 -0.66 -13.42 -6.02
CA LEU A 342 -0.84 -12.83 -4.69
C LEU A 342 0.50 -12.75 -3.98
N TRP A 343 0.91 -11.54 -3.67
CA TRP A 343 1.97 -11.25 -2.72
C TRP A 343 1.37 -11.08 -1.33
N ILE A 344 1.90 -11.82 -0.35
CA ILE A 344 1.31 -11.91 0.98
C ILE A 344 2.38 -11.73 2.06
N THR A 345 2.12 -10.94 3.10
CA THR A 345 3.00 -10.85 4.27
C THR A 345 2.47 -11.71 5.43
N THR A 346 3.39 -12.29 6.21
CA THR A 346 3.03 -12.91 7.50
C THR A 346 3.20 -11.91 8.66
N SER A 347 2.47 -12.11 9.75
CA SER A 347 2.51 -11.29 10.97
C SER A 347 2.63 -12.16 12.22
N ASN A 348 3.51 -13.17 12.21
CA ASN A 348 3.70 -14.10 13.32
C ASN A 348 4.53 -13.50 14.47
N LYS A 349 5.29 -12.42 14.22
CA LYS A 349 6.13 -11.75 15.22
C LYS A 349 5.49 -10.52 15.86
N ASP A 350 4.20 -10.29 15.65
CA ASP A 350 3.45 -9.13 16.17
C ASP A 350 3.13 -9.18 17.67
N GLY A 351 3.57 -10.23 18.38
CA GLY A 351 3.32 -10.44 19.80
C GLY A 351 2.08 -11.28 20.10
N ILE A 352 1.24 -11.57 19.10
CA ILE A 352 0.08 -12.46 19.19
C ILE A 352 0.42 -13.85 18.63
N GLY A 353 1.15 -13.90 17.51
CA GLY A 353 1.52 -15.14 16.84
C GLY A 353 2.49 -16.06 17.61
N THR A 354 2.70 -17.27 17.06
CA THR A 354 3.75 -18.19 17.50
C THR A 354 4.79 -18.32 16.38
N PRO A 355 5.84 -17.48 16.38
CA PRO A 355 6.75 -17.36 15.25
C PRO A 355 7.67 -18.57 15.08
N ALA A 356 7.87 -18.98 13.84
CA ALA A 356 8.96 -19.85 13.42
C ALA A 356 10.29 -19.07 13.37
N GLU A 357 11.41 -19.79 13.27
CA GLU A 357 12.76 -19.21 13.25
C GLU A 357 12.95 -18.23 12.09
N ASP A 358 12.39 -18.56 10.94
CA ASP A 358 12.52 -17.81 9.68
C ASP A 358 11.33 -16.88 9.40
N ASP A 359 10.45 -16.66 10.38
CA ASP A 359 9.42 -15.61 10.29
C ASP A 359 10.03 -14.21 10.44
N ASP A 360 9.33 -13.13 10.11
CA ASP A 360 8.18 -13.13 9.20
C ASP A 360 8.62 -13.26 7.74
N LYS A 361 7.66 -13.57 6.87
CA LYS A 361 7.89 -13.92 5.47
C LYS A 361 7.14 -13.00 4.53
N VAL A 362 7.60 -12.99 3.28
CA VAL A 362 6.80 -12.58 2.14
C VAL A 362 6.62 -13.80 1.25
N LEU A 363 5.37 -14.05 0.87
CA LEU A 363 4.96 -15.11 -0.01
C LEU A 363 4.60 -14.53 -1.38
N ARG A 364 4.81 -15.29 -2.44
CA ARG A 364 4.18 -15.07 -3.74
C ARG A 364 3.54 -16.36 -4.22
N ILE A 365 2.23 -16.35 -4.44
CA ILE A 365 1.50 -17.52 -4.94
C ILE A 365 0.69 -17.16 -6.18
N LEU A 366 0.52 -18.12 -7.10
CA LEU A 366 -0.47 -18.01 -8.16
C LEU A 366 -1.76 -18.69 -7.67
N PRO A 367 -2.85 -17.93 -7.45
CA PRO A 367 -4.12 -18.53 -7.09
C PRO A 367 -4.56 -19.51 -8.18
N PRO A 368 -5.27 -20.61 -7.84
CA PRO A 368 -5.71 -21.58 -8.83
C PRO A 368 -6.58 -20.90 -9.88
N SER A 369 -6.09 -20.83 -11.13
CA SER A 369 -6.94 -20.38 -12.23
C SER A 369 -8.05 -21.42 -12.45
N SER A 370 -9.28 -20.97 -12.74
CA SER A 370 -10.41 -21.84 -13.11
C SER A 370 -10.13 -22.69 -14.38
N THR A 371 -8.98 -22.52 -15.02
CA THR A 371 -8.55 -23.25 -16.23
C THR A 371 -7.19 -23.95 -16.12
N GLY A 372 -6.56 -24.04 -14.96
CA GLY A 372 -5.21 -24.59 -14.87
C GLY A 372 -4.80 -24.98 -13.48
N SER A 373 -4.57 -26.28 -13.30
CA SER A 373 -4.06 -26.92 -12.09
C SER A 373 -2.77 -26.25 -11.59
N SER A 374 -2.91 -25.41 -10.57
CA SER A 374 -1.82 -25.03 -9.68
C SER A 374 -1.54 -26.22 -8.75
N PRO A 375 -0.28 -26.64 -8.56
CA PRO A 375 0.07 -27.70 -7.62
C PRO A 375 0.07 -27.13 -6.19
N LEU A 376 -1.13 -26.88 -5.65
CA LEU A 376 -1.30 -26.79 -4.20
C LEU A 376 -1.11 -28.17 -3.57
#